data_AF-A0A1Y1Q1H0-F1
#
_entry.id   AF-A0A1Y1Q1H0-F1
#
_cell.length_a   1.000
_cell.length_b   1.000
_cell.length_c   1.000
_cell.angle_alpha   90.00
_cell.angle_beta   90.00
_cell.angle_gamma   90.00
#
_symmetry.space_group_name_H-M   'P 1'
#
loop_
_entity.id
_entity.type
_entity.pdbx_description
1 polymer ?
#
loop_
_entity_poly.entity_id
_entity_poly.type
_entity_poly.pdbx_seq_one_letter_code
_entity_poly.pdbx_strand_id
1 'polypeptide(L)'
;RWLQVVPVVNQTLLTLLNSELDKGEAEAIVLALERQADRLLLDDAEGRNKARLYGLPYTGTLGILLRAQKANRLNTSFRATLDALQASGFWLDKHLYQRLIQEAGE
;
A
#
# COMPACT_ATOMS: atom_id res chain seq x y z
N ARG A 1 8.80 4.88 20.05
CA ARG A 1 7.89 3.85 19.48
C ARG A 1 7.63 4.23 18.03
N TRP A 2 7.86 3.34 17.06
CA TRP A 2 7.74 3.68 15.63
C TRP A 2 6.30 3.66 15.10
N LEU A 3 5.40 2.95 15.80
CA LEU A 3 3.95 2.96 15.55
C LEU A 3 3.22 3.83 16.57
N GLN A 4 2.26 4.60 16.07
CA GLN A 4 1.31 5.36 16.87
C GLN A 4 -0.11 5.04 16.39
N VAL A 5 -0.99 4.70 17.32
CA VAL A 5 -2.42 4.50 17.04
C VAL A 5 -3.12 5.81 17.34
N VAL A 6 -3.88 6.31 16.37
CA VAL A 6 -4.58 7.59 16.47
C VAL A 6 -6.04 7.38 16.04
N PRO A 7 -7.00 7.98 16.75
CA PRO A 7 -8.41 7.91 16.35
C PRO A 7 -8.69 8.81 15.14
N VAL A 8 -9.63 8.37 14.31
CA VAL A 8 -10.22 9.17 13.23
C VAL A 8 -11.23 10.16 13.84
N VAL A 9 -11.16 11.44 13.44
CA VAL A 9 -12.04 12.50 13.97
C VAL A 9 -13.29 12.67 13.10
N ASN A 10 -13.17 12.57 11.79
CA ASN A 10 -14.23 12.78 10.81
C ASN A 10 -15.07 11.51 10.65
N GLN A 11 -15.94 11.28 11.64
CA GLN A 11 -16.84 10.12 11.68
C GLN A 11 -17.87 10.11 10.54
N THR A 12 -18.24 11.28 10.00
CA THR A 12 -19.16 11.38 8.86
C THR A 12 -18.53 10.83 7.58
N LEU A 13 -17.29 11.24 7.27
CA LEU A 13 -16.58 10.72 6.11
C LEU A 13 -16.26 9.23 6.27
N LEU A 14 -15.88 8.80 7.48
CA LEU A 14 -15.65 7.39 7.79
C LEU A 14 -16.91 6.55 7.53
N THR A 15 -18.07 7.01 7.99
CA THR A 15 -19.36 6.33 7.76
C THR A 15 -19.68 6.21 6.27
N LEU A 16 -19.43 7.27 5.49
CA LEU A 16 -19.63 7.25 4.04
C LEU A 16 -18.71 6.23 3.36
N LEU A 17 -17.41 6.26 3.66
CA LEU A 17 -16.43 5.35 3.05
C LEU A 17 -16.66 3.89 3.44
N ASN A 18 -17.13 3.61 4.65
CA ASN A 18 -17.48 2.25 5.10
C ASN A 18 -18.59 1.58 4.28
N SER A 19 -19.37 2.34 3.50
CA SER A 19 -20.36 1.75 2.59
C SER A 19 -19.74 1.17 1.31
N GLU A 20 -18.48 1.50 1.03
CA GLU A 20 -17.78 1.15 -0.21
C GLU A 20 -16.43 0.45 0.02
N LEU A 21 -15.86 0.57 1.22
CA LEU A 21 -14.56 0.03 1.59
C LEU A 21 -14.68 -0.79 2.88
N ASP A 22 -13.69 -1.66 3.11
CA ASP A 22 -13.52 -2.22 4.43
C ASP A 22 -13.19 -1.14 5.47
N LYS A 23 -13.50 -1.45 6.73
CA LYS A 23 -13.36 -0.51 7.83
C LYS A 23 -11.93 0.00 8.01
N GLY A 24 -10.93 -0.86 7.84
CA GLY A 24 -9.54 -0.48 8.04
C GLY A 24 -9.03 0.46 6.96
N GLU A 25 -9.36 0.19 5.70
CA GLU A 25 -9.01 1.06 4.58
C GLU A 25 -9.75 2.41 4.64
N ALA A 26 -11.03 2.40 5.00
CA ALA A 26 -11.78 3.63 5.22
C ALA A 26 -11.13 4.47 6.33
N GLU A 27 -10.82 3.88 7.48
CA GLU A 27 -10.11 4.56 8.58
C GLU A 27 -8.76 5.12 8.12
N ALA A 28 -7.99 4.35 7.34
CA ALA A 28 -6.68 4.77 6.85
C ALA A 28 -6.76 5.96 5.87
N ILE A 29 -7.75 5.96 4.97
CA ILE A 29 -7.97 7.08 4.04
C ILE A 29 -8.40 8.34 4.79
N VAL A 30 -9.37 8.23 5.71
CA VAL A 30 -9.83 9.40 6.48
C VAL A 30 -8.68 9.97 7.32
N LEU A 31 -7.94 9.10 8.00
CA LEU A 31 -6.81 9.54 8.81
C LEU A 31 -5.71 10.19 7.95
N ALA A 32 -5.43 9.68 6.76
CA ALA A 32 -4.46 10.28 5.85
C ALA A 32 -4.89 11.69 5.40
N LEU A 33 -6.18 11.92 5.17
CA LEU A 33 -6.72 13.25 4.86
C LEU A 33 -6.58 14.20 6.05
N GLU A 34 -6.97 13.75 7.25
CA GLU A 34 -6.89 14.55 8.48
C GLU A 34 -5.46 14.98 8.81
N ARG A 35 -4.49 14.08 8.55
CA ARG A 35 -3.09 14.31 8.86
C ARG A 35 -2.30 14.91 7.70
N GLN A 36 -2.91 15.11 6.55
CA GLN A 36 -2.23 15.51 5.31
C GLN A 36 -1.01 14.61 5.07
N ALA A 37 -1.20 13.29 5.19
CA ALA A 37 -0.10 12.34 5.16
C ALA A 37 0.59 12.35 3.79
N ASP A 38 1.93 12.35 3.79
CA ASP A 38 2.73 12.32 2.56
C ASP A 38 2.53 11.04 1.74
N ARG A 39 2.13 9.95 2.41
CA ARG A 39 1.93 8.65 1.79
C ARG A 39 0.98 7.77 2.60
N LEU A 40 0.08 7.10 1.90
CA LEU A 40 -0.83 6.08 2.43
C LEU A 40 -0.41 4.68 1.96
N LEU A 41 -0.53 3.67 2.84
CA LEU A 41 -0.32 2.27 2.50
C LEU A 41 -1.66 1.60 2.24
N LEU A 42 -1.83 1.01 1.04
CA LEU A 42 -3.04 0.30 0.62
C LEU A 42 -2.64 -0.92 -0.21
N ASP A 43 -3.27 -2.06 0.08
CA ASP A 43 -2.94 -3.33 -0.58
C ASP A 43 -4.06 -3.86 -1.49
N ASP A 44 -5.26 -3.28 -1.47
CA ASP A 44 -6.37 -3.69 -2.35
C ASP A 44 -6.68 -2.69 -3.49
N ALA A 45 -7.57 -3.09 -4.41
CA ALA A 45 -7.94 -2.26 -5.55
C ALA A 45 -8.93 -1.13 -5.22
N GLU A 46 -9.84 -1.36 -4.29
CA GLU A 46 -10.94 -0.45 -3.95
C GLU A 46 -10.38 0.77 -3.19
N GLY A 47 -9.56 0.54 -2.15
CA GLY A 47 -8.85 1.58 -1.44
C GLY A 47 -7.94 2.38 -2.34
N ARG A 48 -7.18 1.73 -3.24
CA ARG A 48 -6.31 2.43 -4.21
C ARG A 48 -7.10 3.33 -5.16
N ASN A 49 -8.29 2.91 -5.57
CA ASN A 49 -9.16 3.73 -6.40
C ASN A 49 -9.71 4.94 -5.62
N LYS A 50 -10.12 4.75 -4.35
CA LYS A 50 -10.58 5.84 -3.50
C LYS A 50 -9.48 6.83 -3.14
N ALA A 51 -8.29 6.36 -2.77
CA ALA A 51 -7.14 7.24 -2.53
C ALA A 51 -6.82 8.10 -3.75
N ARG A 52 -6.89 7.53 -4.97
CA ARG A 52 -6.72 8.29 -6.22
C ARG A 52 -7.78 9.37 -6.39
N LEU A 53 -9.05 9.07 -6.11
CA LEU A 53 -10.15 10.03 -6.15
C LEU A 53 -9.91 11.22 -5.21
N TYR A 54 -9.38 10.96 -4.02
CA TYR A 54 -9.04 11.99 -3.03
C TYR A 54 -7.67 12.65 -3.26
N GLY A 55 -6.94 12.29 -4.31
CA GLY A 55 -5.61 12.85 -4.59
C GLY A 55 -4.54 12.44 -3.57
N LEU A 56 -4.77 11.38 -2.78
CA LEU A 56 -3.82 10.90 -1.79
C LEU A 56 -2.71 10.09 -2.46
N PRO A 57 -1.43 10.43 -2.25
CA PRO A 57 -0.32 9.60 -2.68
C PRO A 57 -0.36 8.26 -1.93
N TYR A 58 -0.37 7.14 -2.65
CA TYR A 58 -0.37 5.81 -2.04
C TYR A 58 0.81 4.96 -2.47
N THR A 59 1.05 3.88 -1.73
CA THR A 59 1.91 2.76 -2.09
C THR A 59 1.26 1.48 -1.60
N GLY A 60 1.61 0.35 -2.21
CA GLY A 60 1.36 -0.97 -1.63
C GLY A 60 2.66 -1.63 -1.19
N THR A 61 2.54 -2.85 -0.69
CA THR A 61 3.67 -3.72 -0.29
C THR A 61 4.75 -3.82 -1.37
N LEU A 62 4.36 -4.10 -2.62
CA LEU A 62 5.31 -4.22 -3.75
C LEU A 62 6.10 -2.94 -4.01
N GLY A 63 5.47 -1.77 -3.85
CA GLY A 63 6.13 -0.47 -4.00
C GLY A 63 7.14 -0.19 -2.88
N ILE A 64 6.88 -0.69 -1.68
CA ILE A 64 7.85 -0.64 -0.57
C ILE A 64 9.06 -1.52 -0.86
N LEU A 65 8.82 -2.76 -1.31
CA LEU A 65 9.89 -3.71 -1.63
C LEU A 65 10.76 -3.20 -2.79
N LEU A 66 10.14 -2.67 -3.86
CA LEU A 66 10.87 -2.10 -4.98
C LEU A 66 11.72 -0.89 -4.56
N ARG A 67 11.20 -0.04 -3.65
CA ARG A 67 11.98 1.07 -3.09
C ARG A 67 13.15 0.56 -2.25
N ALA A 68 12.95 -0.49 -1.46
CA ALA A 68 14.02 -1.11 -0.68
C ALA A 68 15.11 -1.70 -1.59
N GLN A 69 14.72 -2.35 -2.69
CA GLN A 69 15.66 -2.84 -3.70
C GLN A 69 16.48 -1.71 -4.31
N LYS A 70 15.81 -0.65 -4.81
CA LYS A 70 16.48 0.52 -5.40
C LYS A 70 17.40 1.26 -4.41
N ALA A 71 17.16 1.10 -3.11
CA ALA A 71 17.98 1.66 -2.04
C ALA A 71 19.06 0.69 -1.52
N ASN A 72 19.24 -0.50 -2.13
CA ASN A 72 20.14 -1.56 -1.68
C ASN A 72 19.90 -1.97 -0.20
N ARG A 73 18.63 -2.06 0.20
CA ARG A 73 18.22 -2.40 1.58
C ARG A 73 17.63 -3.80 1.71
N LEU A 74 17.59 -4.58 0.63
CA LEU A 74 17.20 -5.98 0.68
C LEU A 74 18.43 -6.84 0.98
N ASN A 75 18.26 -7.82 1.87
CA ASN A 75 19.31 -8.79 2.21
C ASN A 75 19.36 -9.95 1.21
N THR A 76 18.40 -10.03 0.30
CA THR A 76 18.26 -11.04 -0.76
C THR A 76 18.00 -10.35 -2.09
N SER A 77 18.10 -11.07 -3.21
CA SER A 77 17.67 -10.51 -4.49
C SER A 77 16.18 -10.15 -4.48
N PHE A 78 15.79 -9.18 -5.31
CA PHE A 78 14.41 -8.75 -5.40
C PHE A 78 13.51 -9.88 -5.91
N ARG A 79 14.00 -10.68 -6.87
CA ARG A 79 13.33 -11.88 -7.34
C ARG A 79 13.00 -12.85 -6.21
N ALA A 80 13.97 -13.20 -5.37
CA ALA A 80 13.76 -14.12 -4.25
C ALA A 80 12.76 -13.56 -3.23
N THR A 81 12.76 -12.24 -3.00
CA THR A 81 11.76 -11.58 -2.15
C THR A 81 10.35 -11.66 -2.73
N LEU A 82 10.18 -11.46 -4.04
CA LEU A 82 8.87 -11.60 -4.69
C LEU A 82 8.37 -13.04 -4.67
N ASP A 83 9.25 -14.00 -4.92
CA ASP A 83 8.92 -15.43 -4.89
C ASP A 83 8.46 -15.87 -3.49
N ALA A 84 9.15 -15.42 -2.44
CA ALA A 84 8.77 -15.68 -1.06
C ALA A 84 7.41 -15.03 -0.70
N LEU A 85 7.15 -13.82 -1.21
CA LEU A 85 5.86 -13.14 -1.02
C LEU A 85 4.71 -13.89 -1.71
N GLN A 86 4.91 -14.39 -2.93
CA GLN A 86 3.90 -15.23 -3.59
C GLN A 86 3.67 -16.55 -2.84
N ALA A 87 4.73 -17.17 -2.33
CA ALA A 87 4.64 -18.39 -1.54
C ALA A 87 3.86 -18.20 -0.22
N SER A 88 3.79 -16.98 0.32
CA SER A 88 2.96 -16.65 1.50
C SER A 88 1.48 -16.44 1.16
N GLY A 89 1.07 -16.62 -0.10
CA GLY A 89 -0.30 -16.44 -0.57
C GLY A 89 -0.61 -15.05 -1.14
N PHE A 90 0.39 -14.18 -1.32
CA PHE A 90 0.17 -12.89 -1.97
C PHE A 90 -0.11 -13.09 -3.46
N TRP A 91 -1.24 -12.56 -3.94
CA TRP A 91 -1.60 -12.67 -5.35
C TRP A 91 -0.83 -11.65 -6.18
N LEU A 92 -0.05 -12.16 -7.14
CA LEU A 92 0.75 -11.36 -8.05
C LEU A 92 0.66 -12.00 -9.44
N ASP A 93 0.05 -11.27 -10.38
CA ASP A 93 -0.05 -11.75 -11.75
C ASP A 93 1.31 -11.74 -12.45
N LYS A 94 1.46 -12.59 -13.46
CA LYS A 94 2.72 -12.77 -14.19
C LYS A 94 3.19 -11.48 -14.87
N HIS A 95 2.28 -10.64 -15.39
CA HIS A 95 2.67 -9.41 -16.07
C HIS A 95 3.22 -8.38 -15.08
N LEU A 96 2.57 -8.21 -13.93
CA LEU A 96 3.04 -7.33 -12.87
C LEU A 96 4.37 -7.81 -12.29
N TYR A 97 4.52 -9.12 -12.07
CA TYR A 97 5.80 -9.71 -11.64
C TYR A 97 6.94 -9.34 -12.59
N GLN A 98 6.77 -9.60 -13.89
CA GLN A 98 7.83 -9.34 -14.88
C GLN A 98 8.17 -7.85 -14.99
N ARG A 99 7.16 -6.98 -14.90
CA ARG A 99 7.38 -5.53 -14.87
C ARG A 99 8.21 -5.11 -13.65
N LEU A 100 7.89 -5.62 -12.46
CA LEU A 100 8.61 -5.29 -11.24
C LEU A 100 10.08 -5.73 -11.29
N ILE A 101 10.33 -6.92 -11.82
CA ILE A 101 11.69 -7.45 -12.06
C ILE A 101 12.49 -6.52 -12.98
N GLN A 102 11.93 -6.14 -14.13
CA GLN A 102 12.56 -5.19 -15.06
C GLN A 102 12.82 -3.83 -14.40
N GLU A 103 11.85 -3.30 -13.64
CA GLU A 103 12.01 -2.03 -12.91
C GLU A 103 13.06 -2.09 -11.79
N ALA A 104 13.35 -3.28 -11.27
CA ALA A 104 14.40 -3.54 -10.29
C ALA A 104 15.79 -3.71 -10.91
N GLY A 105 15.87 -3.84 -12.24
CA GLY A 105 17.12 -4.12 -12.96
C GLY A 105 17.57 -5.59 -12.90
N GLU A 106 16.65 -6.51 -12.59
CA GLU A 106 16.83 -7.98 -12.62
C GLU A 106 16.02 -8.61 -13.77
#